data_AF-A0A132GXA7-F1
#
_entry.id   AF-A0A132GXA7-F1
#
_cell.length_a   1.000
_cell.length_b   1.000
_cell.length_c   1.000
_cell.angle_alpha   90.00
_cell.angle_beta   90.00
_cell.angle_gamma   90.00
#
_symmetry.space_group_name_H-M   'P 1'
#
loop_
_entity.id
_entity.type
_entity.pdbx_description
1 polymer ?
#
loop_
_entity_poly.entity_id
_entity_poly.type
_entity_poly.pdbx_seq_one_letter_code
_entity_poly.pdbx_strand_id
1 'polypeptide(L)'
;MYTKTINGRRVFSDCRSIQTDEGVWISNPTPEQIAAAGWVEYIPPVVPPQPQTEPDMGDIVEAVRRMLATSVEDLTDEEALQVAALYPTWASKEGEQINVGERYWYDGKLYKVVQSHMVQADWTPDVSPALFTEVSIDEWPEWVQPTGASDAYMTGDKVTFEGVHYVSLINGNVWSPTDNPSGWEARP
;
A
#
# COMPACT_ATOMS: atom_id res chain seq x y z
N MET A 1 -23.90 34.04 -5.58
CA MET A 1 -23.47 34.25 -4.18
C MET A 1 -23.29 35.74 -4.00
N TYR A 2 -23.79 36.32 -2.92
CA TYR A 2 -23.71 37.74 -2.63
C TYR A 2 -22.88 37.99 -1.38
N THR A 3 -22.37 39.21 -1.24
CA THR A 3 -21.64 39.67 -0.07
C THR A 3 -22.12 41.03 0.41
N LYS A 4 -22.10 41.24 1.72
CA LYS A 4 -22.44 42.51 2.38
C LYS A 4 -21.50 42.71 3.56
N THR A 5 -21.18 43.96 3.90
CA THR A 5 -20.45 44.29 5.13
C THR A 5 -21.46 44.62 6.23
N ILE A 6 -21.44 43.84 7.31
CA ILE A 6 -22.31 44.03 8.49
C ILE A 6 -21.39 44.14 9.71
N ASN A 7 -21.47 45.26 10.43
CA ASN A 7 -20.63 45.53 11.62
C ASN A 7 -19.12 45.33 11.37
N GLY A 8 -18.63 45.79 10.22
CA GLY A 8 -17.22 45.67 9.83
C GLY A 8 -16.78 44.27 9.40
N ARG A 9 -17.69 43.28 9.36
CA ARG A 9 -17.42 41.93 8.87
C ARG A 9 -18.07 41.71 7.52
N ARG A 10 -17.33 41.12 6.60
CA ARG A 10 -17.87 40.68 5.32
C ARG A 10 -18.62 39.38 5.51
N VAL A 11 -19.91 39.38 5.22
CA VAL A 11 -20.78 38.19 5.23
C VAL A 11 -21.07 37.76 3.80
N PHE A 12 -21.39 36.48 3.63
CA PHE A 12 -21.76 35.87 2.36
C PHE A 12 -23.13 35.22 2.49
N SER A 13 -23.94 35.32 1.45
CA SER A 13 -25.28 34.73 1.43
C SER A 13 -25.66 34.36 0.00
N ASP A 14 -26.50 33.35 -0.13
CA ASP A 14 -27.19 33.06 -1.38
C ASP A 14 -28.37 34.02 -1.63
N CYS A 15 -28.71 34.88 -0.66
CA CYS A 15 -29.81 35.83 -0.67
C CYS A 15 -31.18 35.20 -0.98
N ARG A 16 -31.40 33.93 -0.59
CA ARG A 16 -32.73 33.28 -0.67
C ARG A 16 -33.82 34.02 0.11
N SER A 17 -33.42 34.73 1.15
CA SER A 17 -34.24 35.73 1.83
C SER A 17 -33.38 36.93 2.21
N ILE A 18 -33.98 38.11 2.20
CA ILE A 18 -33.34 39.37 2.61
C ILE A 18 -34.29 40.16 3.51
N GLN A 19 -33.70 40.96 4.39
CA GLN A 19 -34.43 41.98 5.14
C GLN A 19 -34.17 43.35 4.49
N THR A 20 -35.23 44.12 4.23
CA THR A 20 -35.12 45.50 3.75
C THR A 20 -34.71 46.43 4.90
N ASP A 21 -34.29 47.66 4.57
CA ASP A 21 -33.94 48.67 5.58
C ASP A 21 -35.16 49.09 6.43
N GLU A 22 -36.38 48.85 5.93
CA GLU A 22 -37.65 49.04 6.65
C GLU A 22 -38.01 47.85 7.56
N GLY A 23 -37.16 46.82 7.62
CA GLY A 23 -37.34 45.65 8.49
C GLY A 23 -38.23 44.55 7.91
N VAL A 24 -38.69 44.68 6.66
CA VAL A 24 -39.55 43.70 5.99
C VAL A 24 -38.73 42.54 5.43
N TRP A 25 -39.20 41.31 5.63
CA TRP A 25 -38.58 40.12 5.05
C TRP A 25 -39.15 39.81 3.68
N ILE A 26 -38.27 39.66 2.70
CA ILE A 26 -38.60 39.25 1.33
C ILE A 26 -38.01 37.87 1.08
N SER A 27 -38.87 36.93 0.67
CA SER A 27 -38.46 35.59 0.22
C SER A 27 -38.33 35.57 -1.29
N ASN A 28 -37.31 34.88 -1.81
CA ASN A 28 -36.98 34.83 -3.24
C ASN A 28 -36.93 36.24 -3.89
N PRO A 29 -36.11 37.17 -3.36
CA PRO A 29 -36.05 38.54 -3.83
C PRO A 29 -35.48 38.64 -5.26
N THR A 30 -35.88 39.70 -5.97
CA THR A 30 -35.26 40.04 -7.27
C THR A 30 -33.83 40.56 -7.07
N PRO A 31 -32.97 40.51 -8.10
CA PRO A 31 -31.62 41.09 -8.02
C PRO A 31 -31.62 42.58 -7.61
N GLU A 32 -32.62 43.33 -8.06
CA GLU A 32 -32.81 44.73 -7.68
C GLU A 32 -33.11 44.89 -6.18
N GLN A 33 -33.95 44.01 -5.61
CA GLN A 33 -34.25 44.01 -4.17
C GLN A 33 -33.04 43.59 -3.33
N ILE A 34 -32.25 42.62 -3.82
CA ILE A 34 -30.99 42.19 -3.19
C ILE A 34 -29.99 43.35 -3.16
N ALA A 35 -29.83 44.06 -4.28
CA ALA A 35 -28.98 45.25 -4.38
C ALA A 35 -29.48 46.40 -3.49
N ALA A 36 -30.81 46.64 -3.45
CA ALA A 36 -31.42 47.65 -2.59
C ALA A 36 -31.20 47.34 -1.10
N ALA A 37 -31.18 46.06 -0.71
CA ALA A 37 -30.80 45.61 0.63
C ALA A 37 -29.28 45.63 0.88
N GLY A 38 -28.48 46.25 0.00
CA GLY A 38 -27.04 46.45 0.17
C GLY A 38 -26.19 45.19 -0.03
N TRP A 39 -26.73 44.15 -0.65
CA TRP A 39 -25.97 42.97 -1.05
C TRP A 39 -25.40 43.16 -2.46
N VAL A 40 -24.13 42.80 -2.63
CA VAL A 40 -23.44 42.90 -3.92
C VAL A 40 -23.08 41.50 -4.39
N GLU A 41 -23.16 41.24 -5.69
CA GLU A 41 -22.74 39.96 -6.24
C GLU A 41 -21.26 39.71 -5.92
N TYR A 42 -20.96 38.55 -5.34
CA TYR A 42 -19.60 38.16 -5.02
C TYR A 42 -18.93 37.57 -6.25
N ILE A 43 -17.94 38.31 -6.76
CA ILE A 43 -17.00 37.81 -7.75
C ILE A 43 -15.78 37.28 -6.98
N PRO A 44 -15.51 35.96 -6.97
CA PRO A 44 -14.32 35.44 -6.35
C PRO A 44 -13.08 36.03 -7.06
N PRO A 45 -12.03 36.39 -6.30
CA PRO A 45 -10.79 36.82 -6.93
C PRO A 45 -10.30 35.71 -7.85
N VAL A 46 -9.86 36.07 -9.06
CA VAL A 46 -9.15 35.15 -9.94
C VAL A 46 -7.87 34.77 -9.23
N VAL A 47 -7.80 33.56 -8.68
CA VAL A 47 -6.57 33.02 -8.13
C VAL A 47 -5.66 32.75 -9.33
N PRO A 48 -4.56 33.50 -9.53
CA PRO A 48 -3.65 33.18 -10.61
C PRO A 48 -3.17 31.73 -10.41
N PRO A 49 -3.04 30.94 -11.49
CA PRO A 49 -2.49 29.60 -11.37
C PRO A 49 -1.13 29.73 -10.66
N GLN A 50 -1.01 29.10 -9.49
CA GLN A 50 0.27 29.02 -8.82
C GLN A 50 1.21 28.29 -9.80
N PRO A 51 2.44 28.78 -10.06
CA PRO A 51 3.39 28.02 -10.85
C PRO A 51 3.55 26.64 -10.22
N GLN A 52 3.52 25.58 -11.03
CA GLN A 52 3.85 24.24 -10.54
C GLN A 52 5.24 24.33 -9.89
N THR A 53 5.31 24.06 -8.59
CA THR A 53 6.56 24.04 -7.83
C THR A 53 7.45 22.91 -8.32
N GLU A 54 8.75 22.96 -8.02
CA GLU A 54 9.63 21.82 -8.23
C GLU A 54 9.03 20.55 -7.60
N PRO A 55 9.18 19.37 -8.24
CA PRO A 55 8.69 18.12 -7.67
C PRO A 55 9.32 17.92 -6.30
N ASP A 56 8.54 17.45 -5.33
CA ASP A 56 9.11 17.18 -4.02
C ASP A 56 9.96 15.90 -4.03
N MET A 57 10.66 15.63 -2.93
CA MET A 57 11.50 14.43 -2.82
C MET A 57 10.70 13.13 -3.00
N GLY A 58 9.43 13.11 -2.57
CA GLY A 58 8.53 11.96 -2.76
C GLY A 58 8.20 11.73 -4.24
N ASP A 59 7.90 12.79 -4.97
CA ASP A 59 7.67 12.73 -6.42
C ASP A 59 8.90 12.18 -7.16
N ILE A 60 10.10 12.63 -6.76
CA ILE A 60 11.36 12.17 -7.35
C ILE A 60 11.62 10.69 -7.02
N VAL A 61 11.42 10.27 -5.77
CA VAL A 61 11.59 8.87 -5.35
C VAL A 61 10.65 7.95 -6.09
N GLU A 62 9.38 8.33 -6.24
CA GLU A 62 8.41 7.53 -7.00
C GLU A 62 8.73 7.46 -8.49
N ALA A 63 9.24 8.55 -9.08
CA ALA A 63 9.71 8.54 -10.47
C ALA A 63 10.91 7.59 -10.65
N VAL A 64 11.89 7.61 -9.74
CA VAL A 64 13.05 6.71 -9.75
C VAL A 64 12.61 5.26 -9.55
N ARG A 65 11.68 5.00 -8.61
CA ARG A 65 11.12 3.67 -8.37
C ARG A 65 10.46 3.10 -9.63
N ARG A 66 9.66 3.90 -10.33
CA ARG A 66 9.04 3.49 -11.61
C ARG A 66 10.06 3.22 -12.69
N MET A 67 11.14 4.02 -12.76
CA MET A 67 12.22 3.81 -13.71
C MET A 67 12.95 2.48 -13.46
N LEU A 68 13.10 2.08 -12.19
CA LEU A 68 13.79 0.84 -11.80
C LEU A 68 12.87 -0.38 -11.73
N ALA A 69 11.55 -0.21 -11.78
CA ALA A 69 10.57 -1.28 -11.56
C ALA A 69 10.77 -2.49 -12.50
N THR A 70 11.10 -2.27 -13.77
CA THR A 70 11.35 -3.37 -14.72
C THR A 70 12.66 -4.10 -14.46
N SER A 71 13.61 -3.46 -13.79
CA SER A 71 14.91 -4.07 -13.46
C SER A 71 14.87 -4.91 -12.18
N VAL A 72 13.83 -4.77 -11.35
CA VAL A 72 13.74 -5.50 -10.07
C VAL A 72 13.07 -6.88 -10.18
N GLU A 73 12.44 -7.20 -11.31
CA GLU A 73 11.74 -8.48 -11.51
C GLU A 73 12.73 -9.65 -11.58
N ASP A 74 13.84 -9.47 -12.30
CA ASP A 74 14.85 -10.51 -12.54
C ASP A 74 15.95 -10.60 -11.47
N LEU A 75 15.84 -9.82 -10.38
CA LEU A 75 16.82 -9.86 -9.31
C LEU A 75 16.81 -11.22 -8.60
N THR A 76 18.01 -11.67 -8.24
CA THR A 76 18.16 -12.76 -7.28
C THR A 76 17.60 -12.36 -5.92
N ASP A 77 17.30 -13.35 -5.08
CA ASP A 77 16.75 -13.10 -3.74
C ASP A 77 17.72 -12.23 -2.88
N GLU A 78 19.04 -12.41 -3.05
CA GLU A 78 20.07 -11.59 -2.40
C GLU A 78 20.05 -10.13 -2.88
N GLU A 79 20.01 -9.89 -4.19
CA GLU A 79 19.96 -8.54 -4.75
C GLU A 79 18.64 -7.84 -4.40
N ALA A 80 17.53 -8.57 -4.44
CA ALA A 80 16.21 -8.06 -4.09
C ALA A 80 16.16 -7.53 -2.65
N LEU A 81 16.86 -8.18 -1.71
CA LEU A 81 16.96 -7.72 -0.33
C LEU A 81 17.72 -6.39 -0.18
N GLN A 82 18.73 -6.14 -1.01
CA GLN A 82 19.48 -4.87 -0.97
C GLN A 82 18.64 -3.68 -1.44
N VAL A 83 17.65 -3.94 -2.30
CA VAL A 83 16.75 -2.92 -2.85
C VAL A 83 15.30 -3.13 -2.43
N ALA A 84 15.08 -3.78 -1.28
CA ALA A 84 13.77 -4.25 -0.86
C ALA A 84 12.72 -3.12 -0.89
N ALA A 85 13.11 -1.89 -0.52
CA ALA A 85 12.23 -0.71 -0.53
C ALA A 85 11.64 -0.35 -1.92
N LEU A 86 12.18 -0.89 -3.02
CA LEU A 86 11.62 -0.70 -4.36
C LEU A 86 10.38 -1.56 -4.61
N TYR A 87 10.21 -2.69 -3.92
CA TYR A 87 9.08 -3.60 -4.13
C TYR A 87 7.79 -3.03 -3.54
N PRO A 88 6.64 -3.20 -4.21
CA PRO A 88 5.34 -2.74 -3.72
C PRO A 88 4.99 -3.39 -2.37
N THR A 89 4.21 -2.71 -1.55
CA THR A 89 3.69 -3.32 -0.33
C THR A 89 2.60 -4.33 -0.69
N TRP A 90 2.50 -5.41 0.09
CA TRP A 90 1.44 -6.40 -0.11
C TRP A 90 0.05 -5.77 -0.03
N ALA A 91 -0.17 -4.87 0.94
CA ALA A 91 -1.45 -4.19 1.13
C ALA A 91 -1.86 -3.30 -0.05
N SER A 92 -0.91 -2.81 -0.87
CA SER A 92 -1.28 -2.05 -2.07
C SER A 92 -1.89 -2.92 -3.18
N LYS A 93 -1.93 -4.25 -2.98
CA LYS A 93 -2.43 -5.23 -3.94
C LYS A 93 -3.75 -5.88 -3.54
N GLU A 94 -4.40 -5.43 -2.47
CA GLU A 94 -5.70 -5.97 -2.05
C GLU A 94 -6.72 -5.99 -3.21
N GLY A 95 -7.30 -7.17 -3.46
CA GLY A 95 -8.24 -7.38 -4.56
C GLY A 95 -7.61 -7.49 -5.96
N GLU A 96 -6.28 -7.50 -6.07
CA GLU A 96 -5.54 -7.81 -7.30
C GLU A 96 -5.06 -9.26 -7.32
N GLN A 97 -4.93 -9.82 -8.54
CA GLN A 97 -4.32 -11.12 -8.78
C GLN A 97 -2.80 -10.95 -8.77
N ILE A 98 -2.12 -11.77 -7.97
CA ILE A 98 -0.65 -11.87 -7.94
C ILE A 98 -0.20 -13.26 -8.39
N ASN A 99 1.03 -13.35 -8.89
CA ASN A 99 1.59 -14.50 -9.58
C ASN A 99 2.81 -15.06 -8.86
N VAL A 100 3.05 -16.36 -9.03
CA VAL A 100 4.25 -17.04 -8.51
C VAL A 100 5.52 -16.30 -8.91
N GLY A 101 6.41 -16.09 -7.94
CA GLY A 101 7.71 -15.42 -8.13
C GLY A 101 7.68 -13.91 -7.90
N GLU A 102 6.52 -13.26 -7.91
CA GLU A 102 6.40 -11.84 -7.57
C GLU A 102 6.79 -11.61 -6.09
N ARG A 103 7.29 -10.40 -5.78
CA ARG A 103 7.79 -10.06 -4.44
C ARG A 103 7.10 -8.82 -3.88
N TYR A 104 6.76 -8.87 -2.59
CA TYR A 104 6.01 -7.82 -1.90
C TYR A 104 6.58 -7.54 -0.51
N TRP A 105 6.57 -6.27 -0.15
CA TRP A 105 6.94 -5.80 1.17
C TRP A 105 5.80 -5.98 2.17
N TYR A 106 6.11 -6.53 3.34
CA TYR A 106 5.18 -6.67 4.44
C TYR A 106 5.93 -6.70 5.78
N ASP A 107 5.47 -5.89 6.74
CA ASP A 107 5.97 -5.83 8.13
C ASP A 107 7.50 -5.95 8.32
N GLY A 108 8.28 -5.11 7.63
CA GLY A 108 9.74 -5.12 7.78
C GLY A 108 10.49 -6.07 6.85
N LYS A 109 9.78 -6.90 6.07
CA LYS A 109 10.34 -8.04 5.34
C LYS A 109 9.87 -8.08 3.89
N LEU A 110 10.63 -8.78 3.07
CA LEU A 110 10.28 -9.06 1.67
C LEU A 110 9.78 -10.50 1.56
N TYR A 111 8.64 -10.69 0.92
CA TYR A 111 8.04 -12.01 0.70
C TYR A 111 7.92 -12.29 -0.79
N LYS A 112 8.12 -13.55 -1.20
CA LYS A 112 7.94 -14.05 -2.57
C LYS A 112 6.68 -14.91 -2.63
N VAL A 113 5.90 -14.74 -3.70
CA VAL A 113 4.68 -15.52 -3.94
C VAL A 113 5.05 -16.93 -4.36
N VAL A 114 4.50 -17.92 -3.65
CA VAL A 114 4.67 -19.36 -3.92
C VAL A 114 3.52 -19.88 -4.78
N GLN A 115 2.31 -19.37 -4.58
CA GLN A 115 1.11 -19.75 -5.34
C GLN A 115 0.35 -18.51 -5.81
N SER A 116 -0.02 -18.48 -7.10
CA SER A 116 -0.83 -17.39 -7.65
C SER A 116 -2.22 -17.35 -7.00
N HIS A 117 -2.62 -16.18 -6.49
CA HIS A 117 -3.92 -16.00 -5.85
C HIS A 117 -4.38 -14.54 -5.92
N MET A 118 -5.65 -14.31 -5.58
CA MET A 118 -6.20 -12.97 -5.36
C MET A 118 -5.86 -12.51 -3.95
N VAL A 119 -5.26 -11.33 -3.79
CA VAL A 119 -4.89 -10.78 -2.47
C VAL A 119 -6.13 -10.53 -1.64
N GLN A 120 -6.12 -11.03 -0.40
CA GLN A 120 -7.21 -10.92 0.57
C GLN A 120 -6.64 -10.48 1.91
N ALA A 121 -7.35 -9.60 2.62
CA ALA A 121 -6.89 -9.00 3.88
C ALA A 121 -6.48 -10.02 4.96
N ASP A 122 -7.15 -11.18 5.00
CA ASP A 122 -6.90 -12.24 5.98
C ASP A 122 -5.74 -13.19 5.59
N TRP A 123 -5.18 -13.04 4.38
CA TRP A 123 -4.09 -13.88 3.85
C TRP A 123 -2.79 -13.09 3.79
N THR A 124 -2.38 -12.56 4.95
CA THR A 124 -1.13 -11.81 5.05
C THR A 124 0.09 -12.73 4.85
N PRO A 125 1.22 -12.19 4.36
CA PRO A 125 2.40 -13.01 4.06
C PRO A 125 2.98 -13.78 5.24
N ASP A 126 2.87 -13.26 6.46
CA ASP A 126 3.38 -13.86 7.70
C ASP A 126 2.51 -15.03 8.21
N VAL A 127 1.22 -15.06 7.91
CA VAL A 127 0.30 -16.12 8.38
C VAL A 127 -0.08 -17.12 7.29
N SER A 128 0.34 -16.89 6.05
CA SER A 128 -0.01 -17.71 4.88
C SER A 128 1.20 -18.37 4.21
N PRO A 129 1.91 -19.28 4.90
CA PRO A 129 3.13 -19.92 4.40
C PRO A 129 2.92 -20.75 3.12
N ALA A 130 1.69 -21.19 2.86
CA ALA A 130 1.35 -21.88 1.62
C ALA A 130 1.32 -20.95 0.40
N LEU A 131 1.12 -19.64 0.61
CA LEU A 131 0.99 -18.63 -0.44
C LEU A 131 2.24 -17.77 -0.59
N PHE A 132 2.99 -17.58 0.49
CA PHE A 132 4.17 -16.72 0.55
C PHE A 132 5.33 -17.41 1.24
N THR A 133 6.55 -17.08 0.81
CA THR A 133 7.79 -17.44 1.49
C THR A 133 8.58 -16.18 1.77
N GLU A 134 9.18 -16.06 2.95
CA GLU A 134 10.06 -14.94 3.29
C GLU A 134 11.34 -15.02 2.45
N VAL A 135 11.70 -13.91 1.79
CA VAL A 135 12.98 -13.80 1.09
C VAL A 135 14.06 -13.56 2.13
N SER A 136 15.01 -14.49 2.24
CA SER A 136 16.09 -14.41 3.22
C SER A 136 17.39 -15.00 2.66
N ILE A 137 18.52 -14.48 3.13
CA ILE A 137 19.87 -15.04 2.93
C ILE A 137 20.38 -15.77 4.18
N ASP A 138 19.48 -16.03 5.14
CA ASP A 138 19.80 -16.86 6.29
C ASP A 138 20.25 -18.25 5.84
N GLU A 139 21.31 -18.75 6.46
CA GLU A 139 21.77 -20.11 6.22
C GLU A 139 20.77 -21.15 6.75
N TRP A 140 19.95 -20.77 7.75
CA TRP A 140 18.96 -21.62 8.41
C TRP A 140 17.57 -20.96 8.40
N PRO A 141 16.96 -20.79 7.22
CA PRO A 141 15.63 -20.18 7.13
C PRO A 141 14.59 -20.97 7.92
N GLU A 142 13.56 -20.31 8.46
CA GLU A 142 12.45 -21.01 9.11
C GLU A 142 11.79 -22.01 8.15
N TRP A 143 11.48 -23.20 8.67
CA TRP A 143 10.82 -24.25 7.90
C TRP A 143 9.40 -23.82 7.54
N VAL A 144 9.06 -24.04 6.28
CA VAL A 144 7.75 -23.72 5.71
C VAL A 144 7.17 -25.01 5.14
N GLN A 145 5.91 -25.31 5.49
CA GLN A 145 5.22 -26.51 4.98
C GLN A 145 5.11 -26.46 3.45
N PRO A 146 5.75 -27.40 2.72
CA PRO A 146 5.60 -27.46 1.27
C PRO A 146 4.18 -27.83 0.87
N THR A 147 3.75 -27.30 -0.26
CA THR A 147 2.42 -27.52 -0.84
C THR A 147 2.42 -28.59 -1.94
N GLY A 148 3.59 -28.95 -2.45
CA GLY A 148 3.75 -30.01 -3.44
C GLY A 148 5.21 -30.39 -3.69
N ALA A 149 5.46 -30.98 -4.86
CA ALA A 149 6.82 -31.42 -5.24
C ALA A 149 7.70 -30.25 -5.72
N SER A 150 7.12 -29.13 -6.11
CA SER A 150 7.83 -27.96 -6.65
C SER A 150 8.55 -27.13 -5.59
N ASP A 151 8.06 -27.18 -4.36
CA ASP A 151 8.57 -26.44 -3.19
C ASP A 151 9.07 -27.40 -2.08
N ALA A 152 9.21 -28.68 -2.42
CA ALA A 152 9.73 -29.68 -1.49
C ALA A 152 11.25 -29.54 -1.30
N TYR A 153 11.71 -29.73 -0.07
CA TYR A 153 13.13 -29.63 0.27
C TYR A 153 13.94 -30.79 -0.32
N MET A 154 15.13 -30.50 -0.83
CA MET A 154 16.04 -31.48 -1.37
C MET A 154 17.05 -31.94 -0.32
N THR A 155 17.73 -33.08 -0.57
CA THR A 155 18.78 -33.53 0.35
C THR A 155 19.86 -32.44 0.47
N GLY A 156 20.18 -32.04 1.70
CA GLY A 156 21.17 -31.00 2.01
C GLY A 156 20.56 -29.64 2.32
N ASP A 157 19.27 -29.41 2.03
CA ASP A 157 18.59 -28.16 2.38
C ASP A 157 18.55 -27.97 3.90
N LYS A 158 18.69 -26.71 4.32
CA LYS A 158 18.81 -26.31 5.71
C LYS A 158 17.58 -25.53 6.14
N VAL A 159 17.07 -25.81 7.33
CA VAL A 159 15.95 -25.07 7.93
C VAL A 159 16.13 -24.92 9.44
N THR A 160 15.50 -23.90 10.00
CA THR A 160 15.20 -23.81 11.44
C THR A 160 13.77 -24.30 11.65
N PHE A 161 13.56 -25.20 12.61
CA PHE A 161 12.23 -25.65 13.03
C PHE A 161 12.18 -25.69 14.55
N GLU A 162 11.24 -24.95 15.13
CA GLU A 162 11.08 -24.80 16.59
C GLU A 162 12.39 -24.36 17.30
N GLY A 163 13.19 -23.53 16.62
CA GLY A 163 14.46 -23.02 17.14
C GLY A 163 15.64 -23.99 17.07
N VAL A 164 15.49 -25.12 16.37
CA VAL A 164 16.57 -26.09 16.12
C VAL A 164 16.88 -26.15 14.63
N HIS A 165 18.17 -26.23 14.29
CA HIS A 165 18.64 -26.35 12.92
C HIS A 165 18.53 -27.80 12.41
N TYR A 166 18.03 -27.97 11.19
CA TYR A 166 17.87 -29.28 10.54
C TYR A 166 18.37 -29.26 9.10
N VAL A 167 19.01 -30.36 8.69
CA VAL A 167 19.39 -30.63 7.30
C VAL A 167 18.51 -31.73 6.75
N SER A 168 17.87 -31.51 5.60
CA SER A 168 17.06 -32.54 4.93
C SER A 168 17.96 -33.68 4.44
N LEU A 169 17.54 -34.91 4.71
CA LEU A 169 18.26 -36.13 4.33
C LEU A 169 17.71 -36.77 3.04
N ILE A 170 16.53 -36.35 2.60
CA ILE A 170 15.82 -36.95 1.46
C ILE A 170 15.46 -35.89 0.41
N ASN A 171 15.41 -36.31 -0.85
CA ASN A 171 14.93 -35.46 -1.95
C ASN A 171 13.41 -35.37 -1.94
N GLY A 172 12.88 -34.17 -2.17
CA GLY A 172 11.43 -33.93 -2.19
C GLY A 172 10.78 -34.10 -0.81
N ASN A 173 11.47 -33.68 0.24
CA ASN A 173 10.99 -33.71 1.61
C ASN A 173 9.89 -32.67 1.84
N VAL A 174 8.67 -33.16 2.09
CA VAL A 174 7.48 -32.34 2.35
C VAL A 174 7.00 -32.40 3.79
N TRP A 175 7.70 -33.13 4.67
CA TRP A 175 7.29 -33.36 6.05
C TRP A 175 8.17 -32.58 7.02
N SER A 176 7.58 -32.11 8.13
CA SER A 176 8.33 -31.44 9.20
C SER A 176 9.31 -32.41 9.90
N PRO A 177 10.35 -31.91 10.59
CA PRO A 177 11.21 -32.72 11.46
C PRO A 177 10.45 -33.53 12.52
N THR A 178 9.28 -33.06 12.96
CA THR A 178 8.42 -33.79 13.91
C THR A 178 7.61 -34.90 13.24
N ASP A 179 7.06 -34.65 12.05
CA ASP A 179 6.21 -35.62 11.34
C ASP A 179 7.03 -36.75 10.71
N ASN A 180 8.25 -36.46 10.27
CA ASN A 180 9.18 -37.46 9.74
C ASN A 180 10.63 -37.20 10.20
N PRO A 181 10.97 -37.55 11.45
CA PRO A 181 12.31 -37.32 12.00
C PRO A 181 13.42 -38.01 11.20
N SER A 182 13.14 -39.15 10.57
CA SER A 182 14.13 -39.85 9.74
C SER A 182 14.49 -39.11 8.44
N GLY A 183 13.67 -38.13 8.04
CA GLY A 183 13.94 -37.27 6.89
C GLY A 183 14.89 -36.11 7.19
N TRP A 184 15.31 -35.90 8.45
CA TRP A 184 16.06 -34.72 8.87
C TRP A 184 17.21 -35.08 9.82
N GLU A 185 18.32 -34.35 9.71
CA GLU A 185 19.45 -34.41 10.65
C GLU A 185 19.52 -33.10 11.45
N ALA A 186 19.33 -33.18 12.76
CA ALA A 186 19.50 -32.04 13.65
C ALA A 186 20.97 -31.58 13.69
N ARG A 187 21.19 -30.28 13.60
CA ARG A 187 22.49 -29.64 13.76
C ARG A 187 22.53 -28.80 15.04
N PRO A 188 23.67 -28.78 15.73
CA PRO A 188 23.88 -27.94 16.90
C PRO A 188 23.94 -26.46 16.54
#